data_AF-A0A241WIE3-F1
#
_entry.id   AF-A0A241WIE3-F1
#
_cell.length_a   1.000
_cell.length_b   1.000
_cell.length_c   1.000
_cell.angle_alpha   90.00
_cell.angle_beta   90.00
_cell.angle_gamma   90.00
#
_symmetry.space_group_name_H-M   'P 1'
#
loop_
_entity.id
_entity.type
_entity.pdbx_description
1 polymer ?
#
loop_
_entity_poly.entity_id
_entity_poly.type
_entity_poly.pdbx_seq_one_letter_code
_entity_poly.pdbx_strand_id
1 'polypeptide(L)' 'MYKSIETLLVEIPTIRPHKMAVATMQTQTLVLVKVTTEDGFIGWGEATTIGGLGYGEESPESVKTN' A
#
# COMPACT_ATOMS: atom_id res chain seq x y z
N MET A 1 9.83 2.11 22.06
CA MET A 1 8.59 2.90 21.84
C MET A 1 8.67 3.54 20.47
N TYR A 2 7.53 3.75 19.81
CA TYR A 2 7.48 4.37 18.47
C TYR A 2 7.41 5.89 18.58
N LYS A 3 8.22 6.58 17.78
CA LYS A 3 8.27 8.05 17.67
C LYS A 3 7.28 8.57 16.62
N SER A 4 7.21 7.91 15.48
CA SER A 4 6.27 8.27 14.42
C SER A 4 5.91 7.07 13.56
N ILE A 5 4.71 7.13 12.97
CA ILE A 5 4.23 6.22 11.95
C ILE A 5 3.70 7.08 10.80
N GLU A 6 4.25 6.88 9.61
CA GLU A 6 3.90 7.62 8.39
C GLU A 6 3.36 6.63 7.35
N THR A 7 2.26 6.98 6.67
CA THR A 7 1.69 6.19 5.58
C THR A 7 1.77 6.95 4.25
N LEU A 8 2.31 6.30 3.22
CA LEU A 8 2.47 6.87 1.88
C LEU A 8 1.69 6.02 0.89
N LEU A 9 0.80 6.66 0.14
CA LEU A 9 0.14 6.02 -1.00
C LEU A 9 1.04 6.19 -2.22
N VAL A 10 1.48 5.06 -2.77
CA VAL A 10 2.44 5.02 -3.87
C VAL A 10 1.80 4.26 -5.02
N GLU A 11 1.78 4.90 -6.18
CA GLU A 11 1.36 4.27 -7.42
C GLU A 11 2.60 3.97 -8.28
N ILE A 12 2.74 2.72 -8.71
CA ILE A 12 3.83 2.27 -9.57
C ILE A 12 3.28 1.65 -10.87
N PRO A 13 3.94 1.87 -12.02
CA PRO A 13 3.55 1.21 -13.26
C PRO A 13 3.83 -0.29 -13.17
N THR A 14 2.90 -1.10 -13.70
CA THR A 14 3.18 -2.53 -13.95
C THR A 14 3.93 -2.70 -15.28
N ILE A 15 4.69 -3.79 -15.43
CA ILE A 15 5.44 -4.05 -16.68
C ILE A 15 4.53 -4.28 -17.90
N ARG A 16 3.26 -4.66 -17.68
CA ARG A 16 2.22 -4.90 -18.69
C ARG A 16 0.85 -4.98 -17.99
N PRO A 17 -0.27 -4.81 -18.72
CA PRO A 17 -1.59 -5.07 -18.17
C PRO A 17 -1.69 -6.47 -17.53
N HIS A 18 -2.13 -6.52 -16.27
CA HIS A 18 -2.35 -7.77 -15.55
C HIS A 18 -3.85 -8.05 -15.44
N LYS A 19 -4.35 -8.95 -16.29
CA LYS A 19 -5.77 -9.30 -16.38
C LYS A 19 -6.12 -10.42 -15.41
N MET A 20 -7.13 -10.20 -14.59
CA MET A 20 -7.71 -11.14 -13.64
C MET A 20 -9.22 -11.26 -13.88
N ALA A 21 -9.90 -12.15 -13.15
CA ALA A 21 -11.33 -12.37 -13.31
C ALA A 21 -12.18 -11.11 -13.03
N VAL A 22 -11.75 -10.30 -12.07
CA VAL A 22 -12.51 -9.18 -11.51
C VAL A 22 -11.92 -7.80 -11.83
N ALA A 23 -10.68 -7.74 -12.34
CA ALA A 23 -9.97 -6.51 -12.63
C ALA A 23 -8.91 -6.70 -13.73
N THR A 24 -8.52 -5.60 -14.39
CA THR A 24 -7.29 -5.54 -15.19
C THR A 24 -6.45 -4.39 -14.67
N MET A 25 -5.30 -4.70 -14.09
CA MET A 25 -4.41 -3.71 -13.51
C MET A 25 -3.45 -3.14 -14.55
N GLN A 26 -3.27 -1.82 -14.54
CA GLN A 26 -2.29 -1.10 -15.36
C GLN A 26 -1.16 -0.54 -14.47
N THR A 27 -1.53 -0.11 -13.27
CA THR A 27 -0.65 0.32 -12.19
C THR A 27 -0.93 -0.54 -10.96
N GLN A 28 0.00 -0.53 -10.01
CA GLN A 28 -0.21 -1.04 -8.67
C GLN A 28 -0.15 0.11 -7.68
N THR A 29 -1.16 0.18 -6.81
CA THR A 29 -1.24 1.16 -5.74
C THR A 29 -1.01 0.43 -4.42
N LEU A 30 0.00 0.86 -3.67
CA LEU A 30 0.40 0.29 -2.40
C LEU A 30 0.52 1.37 -1.32
N VAL A 31 0.36 0.96 -0.07
CA VAL A 31 0.61 1.82 1.09
C VAL A 31 1.94 1.41 1.70
N LEU A 32 2.94 2.28 1.62
CA LEU A 32 4.17 2.13 2.40
C LEU A 32 3.95 2.68 3.79
N VAL A 33 4.32 1.89 4.79
CA VAL A 33 4.29 2.29 6.20
C VAL A 33 5.72 2.45 6.67
N LYS A 34 6.05 3.62 7.21
CA LYS A 34 7.36 3.91 7.80
C LYS A 34 7.19 4.14 9.29
N VAL A 35 7.86 3.31 10.08
CA VAL A 35 7.87 3.39 11.54
C VAL A 35 9.23 3.88 11.98
N THR A 36 9.28 4.97 12.74
CA THR A 36 10.50 5.47 13.39
C THR A 36 10.38 5.23 14.88
N THR A 37 11.39 4.63 15.51
CA THR A 37 11.43 4.40 16.96
C THR A 37 12.15 5.55 17.68
N GLU A 38 11.95 5.66 18.99
CA GLU A 38 12.61 6.70 19.81
C GLU A 38 14.14 6.56 19.86
N ASP A 39 14.64 5.33 19.76
CA ASP A 39 16.06 4.98 19.66
C ASP A 39 16.62 5.09 18.22
N GLY A 40 15.82 5.60 17.28
CA GLY A 40 16.27 6.02 15.95
C GLY A 40 16.26 4.93 14.88
N PHE A 41 15.72 3.73 15.16
CA PHE A 41 15.53 2.70 14.14
C PHE A 41 14.38 3.08 13.20
N ILE A 42 14.52 2.71 11.93
CA ILE A 42 13.50 2.92 10.90
C ILE A 42 13.12 1.56 10.31
N GLY A 43 11.85 1.22 10.42
CA GLY A 43 11.25 0.04 9.81
C GLY A 43 10.30 0.44 8.68
N TRP A 44 10.27 -0.38 7.62
CA TRP A 44 9.35 -0.22 6.50
C TRP A 44 8.45 -1.45 6.38
N GLY A 45 7.17 -1.21 6.15
CA GLY A 45 6.17 -2.20 5.81
C GLY A 45 5.43 -1.82 4.54
N GLU A 46 4.76 -2.80 3.94
CA GLU A 46 3.93 -2.62 2.76
C GLU A 46 2.56 -3.24 3.02
N ALA A 47 1.50 -2.50 2.71
CA ALA A 47 0.14 -2.99 2.65
C ALA A 47 -0.43 -2.75 1.25
N THR A 48 -0.83 -3.83 0.58
CA THR A 48 -1.13 -3.82 -0.85
C THR A 48 -2.39 -4.62 -1.14
N THR A 49 -3.19 -4.11 -2.08
CA THR A 49 -4.39 -4.79 -2.59
C THR A 49 -4.26 -5.04 -4.10
N ILE A 50 -5.32 -5.53 -4.74
CA ILE A 50 -5.35 -5.81 -6.18
C ILE A 50 -6.57 -5.08 -6.75
N GLY A 51 -6.34 -4.04 -7.55
CA GLY A 51 -7.44 -3.31 -8.20
C GLY A 51 -8.40 -2.63 -7.22
N GLY A 52 -7.90 -2.11 -6.09
CA GLY A 52 -8.73 -1.46 -5.06
C GLY A 52 -9.70 -2.44 -4.41
N LEU A 53 -10.98 -2.07 -4.33
CA LEU A 53 -12.05 -2.92 -3.79
C LEU A 53 -12.49 -4.05 -4.73
N GLY A 54 -11.86 -4.18 -5.92
CA GLY A 54 -12.18 -5.23 -6.87
C GLY A 54 -11.80 -6.64 -6.39
N TYR A 55 -10.89 -6.76 -5.42
CA TYR A 55 -10.38 -8.04 -4.92
C TYR A 55 -10.82 -8.36 -3.48
N GLY A 56 -10.87 -7.36 -2.60
CA GLY A 56 -11.20 -7.52 -1.20
C GLY A 56 -11.91 -6.29 -0.63
N GLU A 57 -12.16 -6.30 0.67
CA GLU A 57 -12.96 -5.27 1.34
C GLU A 57 -12.17 -3.99 1.69
N GLU A 58 -10.84 -4.00 1.50
CA GLU A 58 -9.95 -2.87 1.78
C GLU A 58 -9.40 -2.27 0.48
N SER A 59 -9.29 -0.94 0.43
CA SER A 59 -8.61 -0.19 -0.63
C SER A 59 -7.32 0.46 -0.09
N PRO A 60 -6.35 0.83 -0.94
CA PRO A 60 -5.16 1.56 -0.48
C PRO A 60 -5.52 2.86 0.25
N GLU A 61 -6.59 3.53 -0.15
CA GLU A 61 -7.08 4.76 0.48
C GLU A 61 -7.66 4.51 1.87
N SER A 62 -8.41 3.41 2.05
CA SER A 62 -8.92 3.03 3.39
C SER A 62 -7.77 2.63 4.30
N VAL A 63 -6.83 1.82 3.81
CA VAL A 63 -5.64 1.37 4.55
C VAL A 63 -4.78 2.55 5.00
N LYS A 64 -4.62 3.59 4.16
CA LYS A 64 -3.86 4.79 4.53
C LYS A 64 -4.51 5.57 5.69
N THR A 65 -5.83 5.55 5.76
CA THR A 65 -6.63 6.44 6.63
C THR A 65 -6.99 5.80 7.97
N ASN A 66 -7.19 4.47 7.99
CA ASN A 66 -7.51 3.69 9.19
C ASN A 66 -6.38 3.74 10.23
#